data_AF-A0A3A2Z2I3-F1
#
_entry.id   AF-A0A3A2Z2I3-F1
#
_cell.length_a   1.000
_cell.length_b   1.000
_cell.length_c   1.000
_cell.angle_alpha   90.00
_cell.angle_beta   90.00
_cell.angle_gamma   90.00
#
_symmetry.space_group_name_H-M   'P 1'
#
loop_
_entity.id
_entity.type
_entity.pdbx_description
1 polymer ?
#
loop_
_entity_poly.entity_id
_entity_poly.type
_entity_poly.pdbx_seq_one_letter_code
_entity_poly.pdbx_strand_id
1 'polypeptide(L)'
;MPGQDGRPGHASSSFVWTEWTADIGYPNGFVFVAGMLNGAFSVGTPDTTSHLAEEIPYPQRNVPIAIACQMSIGFITGFSYLIAILYAINDYDALFNSPYPIAEIYRQATGSASGAIGLLTLVLICIGIC
;
A
#
# COMPACT_ATOMS: atom_id res chain seq x y z
N MET A 1 11.06 -15.35 10.37
CA MET A 1 10.84 -16.53 11.23
C MET A 1 10.07 -17.56 10.42
N PRO A 2 10.42 -18.85 10.43
CA PRO A 2 9.59 -19.87 9.77
C PRO A 2 8.21 -19.86 10.42
N GLY A 3 7.14 -19.94 9.63
CA GLY A 3 5.79 -20.04 10.18
C GLY A 3 5.67 -21.33 10.99
N GLN A 4 5.34 -21.21 12.27
CA GLN A 4 4.85 -22.38 13.02
C GLN A 4 3.50 -22.79 12.39
N ASP A 5 3.28 -24.10 12.26
CA ASP A 5 2.05 -24.73 11.74
C ASP A 5 1.86 -24.72 10.21
N GLY A 6 2.94 -24.83 9.42
CA GLY A 6 2.84 -25.03 7.96
C GLY A 6 2.42 -23.79 7.16
N ARG A 7 2.41 -22.62 7.81
CA ARG A 7 2.16 -21.32 7.18
C ARG A 7 3.45 -20.74 6.58
N PRO A 8 3.37 -19.99 5.48
CA PRO A 8 4.52 -19.26 4.95
C PRO A 8 5.11 -18.35 6.04
N GLY A 9 6.43 -18.20 6.05
CA GLY A 9 7.13 -17.40 7.06
C GLY A 9 6.76 -15.91 7.02
N HIS A 10 7.37 -15.14 7.91
CA HIS A 10 7.31 -13.68 7.84
C HIS A 10 8.72 -13.12 7.71
N ALA A 11 8.84 -12.01 6.99
CA ALA A 11 10.09 -11.27 6.85
C ALA A 11 10.68 -10.91 8.22
N SER A 12 12.01 -10.83 8.32
CA SER A 12 12.65 -10.38 9.55
C SER A 12 12.48 -8.86 9.72
N SER A 13 12.45 -8.38 10.97
CA SER A 13 12.41 -6.94 11.24
C SER A 13 13.64 -6.21 10.69
N SER A 14 14.81 -6.85 10.69
CA SER A 14 16.02 -6.29 10.08
C SER A 14 15.82 -6.03 8.59
N PHE A 15 15.24 -6.99 7.86
CA PHE A 15 14.94 -6.86 6.44
C PHE A 15 13.97 -5.71 6.18
N VAL A 16 12.85 -5.64 6.92
CA VAL A 16 11.80 -4.64 6.68
C VAL A 16 12.26 -3.21 6.99
N TRP A 17 13.04 -3.01 8.05
CA TRP A 17 13.34 -1.66 8.55
C TRP A 17 14.74 -1.15 8.21
N THR A 18 15.68 -2.03 7.85
CA THR A 18 17.10 -1.67 7.73
C THR A 18 17.65 -1.94 6.33
N GLU A 19 17.08 -2.91 5.62
CA GLU A 19 17.61 -3.33 4.33
C GLU A 19 17.03 -2.51 3.20
N TRP A 20 17.89 -2.03 2.31
CA TRP A 20 17.50 -1.27 1.11
C TRP A 20 18.04 -1.96 -0.12
N THR A 21 17.13 -2.51 -0.93
CA THR A 21 17.44 -3.12 -2.23
C THR A 21 16.76 -2.32 -3.34
N ALA A 22 17.56 -1.84 -4.28
CA ALA A 22 17.12 -1.06 -5.43
C ALA A 22 18.00 -1.39 -6.65
N ASP A 23 17.86 -2.59 -7.21
CA ASP A 23 18.66 -3.04 -8.36
C ASP A 23 18.09 -2.56 -9.69
N ILE A 24 17.92 -1.24 -9.83
CA ILE A 24 17.37 -0.62 -11.04
C ILE A 24 18.35 0.32 -11.75
N GLY A 25 19.62 0.32 -11.34
CA GLY A 25 20.70 1.08 -11.99
C GLY A 25 20.69 2.60 -11.74
N TYR A 26 19.79 3.09 -10.89
CA TYR A 26 19.67 4.51 -10.53
C TYR A 26 20.17 4.79 -9.11
N PRO A 27 20.59 6.04 -8.81
CA PRO A 27 20.94 6.45 -7.45
C PRO A 27 19.75 6.26 -6.49
N ASN A 28 20.02 5.82 -5.26
CA ASN A 28 19.00 5.53 -4.24
C ASN A 28 17.99 6.67 -4.03
N GLY A 29 18.44 7.93 -4.06
CA GLY A 29 17.56 9.09 -3.92
C GLY A 29 16.55 9.22 -5.06
N PHE A 30 16.94 8.88 -6.29
CA PHE A 30 16.01 8.85 -7.43
C PHE A 30 15.01 7.71 -7.29
N VAL A 31 15.47 6.51 -6.90
CA VAL A 31 14.58 5.35 -6.70
C VAL A 31 13.53 5.63 -5.63
N PHE A 32 13.93 6.28 -4.54
CA PHE A 32 13.01 6.71 -3.49
C PHE A 32 11.91 7.65 -4.01
N VAL A 33 12.28 8.69 -4.75
CA VAL A 33 11.30 9.64 -5.31
C VAL A 33 10.43 8.98 -6.38
N ALA A 34 11.00 8.14 -7.24
CA ALA A 34 10.27 7.39 -8.24
C ALA A 34 9.24 6.42 -7.60
N GLY A 35 9.61 5.76 -6.50
CA GLY A 35 8.70 4.90 -5.74
C GLY A 35 7.53 5.66 -5.10
N MET A 36 7.74 6.91 -4.69
CA MET A 36 6.67 7.76 -4.13
C MET A 36 5.67 8.26 -5.18
N LEU A 37 5.97 8.15 -6.48
CA LEU A 37 5.11 8.66 -7.55
C LEU A 37 3.69 8.07 -7.50
N ASN A 38 3.57 6.76 -7.24
CA ASN A 38 2.26 6.11 -7.14
C ASN A 38 1.45 6.65 -5.96
N GLY A 39 2.11 6.90 -4.82
CA GLY A 39 1.48 7.52 -3.65
C GLY A 39 1.04 8.97 -3.90
N ALA A 40 1.78 9.73 -4.71
CA ALA A 40 1.43 11.11 -5.05
C ALA A 40 0.10 11.22 -5.81
N PHE A 41 -0.23 10.25 -6.67
CA PHE A 41 -1.54 10.19 -7.35
C PHE A 41 -2.72 10.07 -6.39
N SER A 42 -2.51 9.52 -5.19
CA SER A 42 -3.58 9.35 -4.19
C SER A 42 -4.01 10.67 -3.54
N VAL A 43 -3.19 11.73 -3.66
CA VAL A 43 -3.40 13.04 -3.01
C VAL A 43 -4.38 13.95 -3.77
N GLY A 44 -4.93 13.52 -4.91
CA GLY A 44 -5.91 14.30 -5.69
C GLY A 44 -7.35 14.34 -5.10
N THR A 45 -7.66 13.46 -4.16
CA THR A 45 -8.98 13.32 -3.53
C THR A 45 -9.54 14.53 -2.73
N PRO A 46 -8.74 15.50 -2.22
CA PRO A 46 -9.26 16.69 -1.54
C PRO A 46 -10.06 17.64 -2.45
N ASP A 47 -9.87 17.57 -3.76
CA ASP A 47 -10.58 18.39 -4.73
C ASP A 47 -12.09 18.16 -4.66
N THR A 48 -12.52 16.90 -4.52
CA THR A 48 -13.93 16.52 -4.35
C THR A 48 -14.54 17.15 -3.09
N THR A 49 -13.79 17.26 -1.99
CA THR A 49 -14.27 17.91 -0.76
C THR A 49 -14.45 19.42 -0.96
N SER A 50 -13.64 20.03 -1.83
CA SER A 50 -13.73 21.45 -2.15
C SER A 50 -14.95 21.75 -3.04
N HIS A 51 -15.29 20.84 -3.96
CA HIS A 51 -16.52 20.93 -4.76
C HIS A 51 -17.80 20.83 -3.92
N LEU A 52 -17.76 20.10 -2.81
CA LEU A 52 -18.89 19.95 -1.90
C LEU A 52 -18.97 21.06 -0.84
N ALA A 53 -18.14 22.11 -0.95
CA ALA A 53 -18.08 23.19 0.04
C ALA A 53 -19.41 23.95 0.17
N GLU A 54 -20.24 23.99 -0.87
CA GLU A 54 -21.53 24.69 -0.87
C GLU A 54 -22.59 24.00 0.02
N GLU A 55 -22.47 22.67 0.20
CA GLU A 55 -23.40 21.85 1.00
C GLU A 55 -22.95 21.71 2.48
N ILE A 56 -21.76 22.21 2.81
CA ILE A 56 -21.18 22.05 4.15
C ILE A 56 -21.48 23.30 5.00
N PRO A 57 -22.09 23.16 6.19
CA PRO A 57 -22.26 24.28 7.10
C PRO A 57 -20.88 24.79 7.56
N TYR A 58 -20.64 26.11 7.53
CA TYR A 58 -19.37 26.74 7.88
C TYR A 58 -18.15 26.21 7.09
N PRO A 59 -18.15 26.36 5.75
CA PRO A 59 -17.14 25.72 4.89
C PRO A 59 -15.71 26.18 5.19
N GLN A 60 -15.51 27.44 5.60
CA GLN A 60 -14.19 27.98 5.97
C GLN A 60 -13.49 27.19 7.08
N ARG A 61 -14.23 26.51 7.96
CA ARG A 61 -13.67 25.71 9.05
C ARG A 61 -13.82 24.20 8.79
N ASN A 62 -14.95 23.77 8.26
CA ASN A 62 -15.27 22.35 8.17
C ASN A 62 -14.61 21.67 6.95
N VAL A 63 -14.40 22.38 5.84
CA VAL A 63 -13.67 21.85 4.67
C VAL A 63 -12.22 21.49 5.00
N PRO A 64 -11.39 22.38 5.61
CA PRO A 64 -10.01 22.02 5.93
C PRO A 64 -9.92 20.91 6.99
N ILE A 65 -10.87 20.84 7.94
CA ILE A 65 -10.93 19.74 8.91
C ILE A 65 -11.27 18.42 8.21
N ALA A 66 -12.22 18.42 7.28
CA ALA A 66 -12.59 17.23 6.51
C ALA A 66 -11.41 16.70 5.68
N ILE A 67 -10.69 17.59 5.00
CA ILE A 67 -9.48 17.23 4.24
C ILE A 67 -8.40 16.64 5.16
N ALA A 68 -8.17 17.27 6.33
CA ALA A 68 -7.19 16.77 7.30
C ALA A 68 -7.56 15.39 7.86
N CYS A 69 -8.84 15.16 8.18
CA CYS A 69 -9.34 13.86 8.61
C CYS A 69 -9.18 12.80 7.52
N GLN A 70 -9.54 13.11 6.27
CA GLN A 70 -9.40 12.22 5.13
C GLN A 70 -7.93 11.79 4.95
N MET A 71 -7.00 12.74 4.93
CA MET A 71 -5.57 12.46 4.81
C MET A 71 -5.05 11.64 5.98
N SER A 72 -5.49 11.93 7.21
CA SER A 72 -5.06 11.20 8.41
C SER A 72 -5.51 9.74 8.38
N ILE A 73 -6.77 9.49 8.00
CA ILE A 73 -7.31 8.14 7.88
C ILE A 73 -6.56 7.37 6.79
N GLY A 74 -6.39 7.97 5.61
CA GLY A 74 -5.65 7.37 4.50
C GLY A 74 -4.18 7.06 4.84
N PHE A 75 -3.53 7.94 5.59
CA PHE A 75 -2.16 7.71 6.07
C PHE A 75 -2.10 6.52 7.03
N ILE A 76 -2.97 6.44 8.03
CA ILE A 76 -2.95 5.36 9.03
C ILE A 76 -3.27 4.01 8.38
N THR A 77 -4.29 3.94 7.53
CA THR A 77 -4.68 2.70 6.84
C THR A 77 -3.62 2.28 5.82
N GLY A 78 -3.13 3.22 5.01
CA GLY A 78 -2.06 2.95 4.03
C GLY A 78 -0.75 2.52 4.71
N PHE A 79 -0.34 3.19 5.78
CA PHE A 79 0.89 2.86 6.49
C PHE A 79 0.84 1.49 7.18
N SER A 80 -0.28 1.18 7.86
CA SER A 80 -0.48 -0.15 8.46
C SER A 80 -0.53 -1.27 7.43
N TYR A 81 -1.17 -1.01 6.27
CA TYR A 81 -1.18 -1.93 5.15
C TYR A 81 0.21 -2.16 4.53
N LEU A 82 1.00 -1.10 4.35
CA LEU A 82 2.37 -1.21 3.86
C LEU A 82 3.23 -2.07 4.78
N ILE A 83 3.14 -1.86 6.10
CA ILE A 83 3.84 -2.70 7.08
C ILE A 83 3.41 -4.17 6.92
N ALA A 84 2.10 -4.44 6.86
CA ALA A 84 1.60 -5.80 6.73
C ALA A 84 2.13 -6.51 5.46
N ILE A 85 2.17 -5.80 4.33
CA ILE A 85 2.69 -6.33 3.07
C ILE A 85 4.19 -6.58 3.13
N LEU A 86 4.99 -5.65 3.68
CA LEU A 86 6.44 -5.82 3.76
C LEU A 86 6.82 -7.03 4.61
N TYR A 87 6.09 -7.28 5.70
CA TYR A 87 6.29 -8.47 6.53
C TYR A 87 5.80 -9.78 5.87
N ALA A 88 4.93 -9.69 4.85
CA ALA A 88 4.46 -10.85 4.10
C ALA A 88 5.43 -11.29 2.99
N ILE A 89 6.40 -10.45 2.61
CA ILE A 89 7.43 -10.78 1.62
C ILE A 89 8.38 -11.81 2.22
N ASN A 90 8.44 -12.99 1.63
CA ASN A 90 9.37 -14.06 2.01
C ASN A 90 10.43 -14.32 0.94
N ASP A 91 10.04 -14.20 -0.33
CA ASP A 91 10.91 -14.43 -1.48
C ASP A 91 10.87 -13.20 -2.38
N TYR A 92 11.91 -12.36 -2.26
CA TYR A 92 12.04 -11.11 -3.00
C TYR A 92 12.32 -11.34 -4.48
N ASP A 93 13.11 -12.36 -4.83
CA ASP A 93 13.43 -12.69 -6.23
C ASP A 93 12.19 -13.15 -7.01
N ALA A 94 11.28 -13.86 -6.34
CA ALA A 94 9.99 -14.23 -6.91
C ALA A 94 9.11 -13.00 -7.26
N LEU A 95 9.20 -11.91 -6.48
CA LEU A 95 8.50 -10.65 -6.81
C LEU A 95 9.09 -10.01 -8.07
N PHE A 96 10.42 -9.98 -8.21
CA PHE A 96 11.10 -9.35 -9.36
C PHE A 96 10.77 -10.04 -10.68
N ASN A 97 10.62 -11.36 -10.66
CA ASN A 97 10.26 -12.13 -11.83
C ASN A 97 8.76 -12.15 -12.12
N SER A 98 7.92 -11.66 -11.20
CA SER A 98 6.47 -11.67 -11.36
C SER A 98 5.99 -10.47 -12.18
N PRO A 99 5.13 -10.68 -13.19
CA PRO A 99 4.48 -9.58 -13.91
C PRO A 99 3.54 -8.76 -13.00
N TYR A 100 3.08 -9.35 -11.89
CA TYR A 100 2.22 -8.70 -10.91
C TYR A 100 2.75 -8.95 -9.49
N PRO A 101 3.71 -8.15 -9.02
CA PRO A 101 4.36 -8.37 -7.72
C PRO A 101 3.37 -8.42 -6.55
N ILE A 102 2.30 -7.63 -6.58
CA ILE A 102 1.31 -7.62 -5.50
C ILE A 102 0.51 -8.93 -5.39
N ALA A 103 0.23 -9.58 -6.52
CA ALA A 103 -0.43 -10.88 -6.53
C ALA A 103 0.47 -11.95 -5.92
N GLU A 104 1.78 -11.85 -6.17
CA GLU A 104 2.79 -12.73 -5.58
C GLU A 104 2.90 -12.52 -4.07
N ILE A 105 2.90 -11.27 -3.60
CA ILE A 105 2.90 -10.97 -2.16
C ILE A 105 1.66 -11.58 -1.50
N TYR A 106 0.46 -11.43 -2.06
CA TYR A 106 -0.74 -12.04 -1.47
C TYR A 106 -0.68 -13.57 -1.49
N ARG A 107 -0.08 -14.17 -2.51
CA ARG A 107 0.16 -15.62 -2.56
C ARG A 107 1.13 -16.04 -1.47
N GLN A 108 2.22 -15.31 -1.25
CA GLN A 108 3.17 -15.55 -0.16
C GLN A 108 2.53 -15.31 1.21
N ALA A 109 1.63 -14.32 1.35
CA ALA A 109 0.93 -14.04 2.59
C ALA A 109 -0.09 -15.12 2.97
N THR A 110 -0.84 -15.62 1.98
CA THR A 110 -1.96 -16.55 2.21
C THR A 110 -1.57 -18.01 2.06
N GLY A 111 -0.44 -18.31 1.41
CA GLY A 111 -0.01 -19.67 1.10
C GLY A 111 -0.90 -20.40 0.08
N SER A 112 -1.85 -19.71 -0.56
CA SER A 112 -2.79 -20.30 -1.50
C SER A 112 -3.17 -19.35 -2.64
N ALA A 113 -3.32 -19.89 -3.85
CA ALA A 113 -3.79 -19.14 -5.00
C ALA A 113 -5.22 -18.60 -4.81
N SER A 114 -6.10 -19.36 -4.13
CA SER A 114 -7.48 -18.91 -3.87
C SER A 114 -7.55 -17.74 -2.90
N GLY A 115 -6.67 -17.72 -1.88
CA GLY A 115 -6.55 -16.60 -0.95
C GLY A 115 -6.06 -15.33 -1.64
N ALA A 116 -5.05 -15.47 -2.49
CA ALA A 116 -4.53 -14.36 -3.30
C ALA A 116 -5.61 -13.76 -4.23
N ILE A 117 -6.39 -14.62 -4.92
CA ILE A 117 -7.48 -14.16 -5.79
C ILE A 117 -8.57 -13.44 -4.98
N GLY A 118 -8.91 -13.93 -3.79
CA GLY A 118 -9.88 -13.28 -2.90
C GLY A 118 -9.44 -11.85 -2.52
N LEU A 119 -8.18 -11.69 -2.11
CA LEU A 119 -7.61 -10.38 -1.78
C LEU A 119 -7.52 -9.45 -2.99
N LEU A 120 -7.10 -9.96 -4.16
CA LEU A 120 -7.09 -9.19 -5.40
C LEU A 120 -8.50 -8.73 -5.80
N THR A 121 -9.49 -9.60 -5.67
CA THR A 121 -10.89 -9.26 -5.96
C THR A 121 -11.38 -8.13 -5.06
N LEU A 122 -11.03 -8.16 -3.77
CA LEU A 122 -11.37 -7.10 -2.84
C LEU A 122 -10.76 -5.76 -3.28
N VAL A 123 -9.48 -5.75 -3.65
CA VAL A 123 -8.81 -4.55 -4.17
C VAL A 123 -9.48 -4.04 -5.44
N LEU A 124 -9.82 -4.93 -6.38
CA LEU A 124 -10.51 -4.56 -7.63
C LEU A 124 -11.89 -3.97 -7.37
N ILE A 125 -12.64 -4.50 -6.41
CA ILE A 125 -13.93 -3.94 -6.01
C ILE A 125 -13.75 -2.53 -5.43
N CYS A 126 -12.76 -2.33 -4.55
CA CYS A 126 -12.47 -1.00 -4.01
C CYS A 126 -12.11 0.01 -5.12
N ILE A 127 -11.27 -0.38 -6.08
CA ILE A 127 -10.89 0.49 -7.20
C ILE A 127 -12.07 0.77 -8.12
N GLY A 128 -12.91 -0.23 -8.44
CA GLY A 128 -14.02 -0.08 -9.38
C GLY A 128 -15.24 0.67 -8.83
N ILE A 129 -15.35 0.84 -7.52
CA ILE A 129 -16.41 1.63 -6.87
C ILE A 129 -16.03 3.12 -6.78
N CYS A 130 -14.74 3.44 -6.80
CA CYS A 130 -14.23 4.81 -6.86
C CYS A 130 -14.34 5.40 -8.27
#